data_AF-A0A923SRX4-F1
#
_entry.id   AF-A0A923SRX4-F1
#
_cell.length_a   1.000
_cell.length_b   1.000
_cell.length_c   1.000
_cell.angle_alpha   90.00
_cell.angle_beta   90.00
_cell.angle_gamma   90.00
#
_symmetry.space_group_name_H-M   'P 1'
#
loop_
_entity.id
_entity.type
_entity.pdbx_description
1 polymer ?
#
loop_
_entity_poly.entity_id
_entity_poly.type
_entity_poly.pdbx_seq_one_letter_code
_entity_poly.pdbx_strand_id
1 'polypeptide(L)' 'MKAEKFAIAFLRIYDRKIASGEISFSRLNMKKEDFTRLCTDTDYVLPEEEIQRLCQVMALTEEETELLLSFTGKE' A
#
# COMPACT_ATOMS: atom_id res chain seq x y z
N MET A 1 15.64 3.66 2.52
CA MET A 1 14.80 4.79 3.02
C MET A 1 13.52 5.06 2.20
N LYS A 2 13.46 4.78 0.88
CA LYS A 2 12.21 4.91 0.11
C LYS A 2 11.15 3.88 0.54
N ALA A 3 11.58 2.66 0.81
CA ALA A 3 10.72 1.54 1.20
C ALA A 3 10.03 1.73 2.57
N GLU A 4 10.75 2.16 3.60
CA GLU A 4 10.15 2.51 4.89
C GLU A 4 9.05 3.58 4.76
N LYS A 5 9.26 4.59 3.92
CA LYS A 5 8.27 5.64 3.65
C LYS A 5 7.04 5.09 2.91
N PHE A 6 7.24 4.15 1.99
CA PHE A 6 6.15 3.44 1.33
C PHE A 6 5.29 2.68 2.33
N ALA A 7 5.92 1.85 3.18
CA ALA A 7 5.21 1.07 4.18
C ALA A 7 4.37 1.96 5.12
N ILE A 8 4.97 3.04 5.63
CA ILE A 8 4.27 4.00 6.49
C ILE A 8 3.09 4.67 5.77
N ALA A 9 3.29 5.12 4.53
CA ALA A 9 2.24 5.77 3.73
C ALA A 9 1.09 4.79 3.44
N PHE A 10 1.41 3.59 2.97
CA PHE A 10 0.44 2.54 2.68
C PHE A 10 -0.35 2.14 3.92
N LEU A 11 0.32 1.85 5.04
CA LEU A 11 -0.32 1.45 6.29
C LEU A 11 -1.24 2.54 6.83
N ARG A 12 -0.88 3.81 6.69
CA ARG A 12 -1.70 4.94 7.14
C ARG A 12 -2.98 5.08 6.32
N ILE A 13 -2.89 4.93 5.01
CA ILE A 13 -4.07 4.95 4.12
C ILE A 13 -4.95 3.72 4.39
N TYR A 14 -4.32 2.55 4.50
CA TYR A 14 -4.98 1.29 4.82
C TYR A 14 -5.76 1.38 6.14
N ASP A 15 -5.11 1.80 7.22
CA ASP A 15 -5.73 1.92 8.54
C ASP A 15 -6.93 2.88 8.51
N ARG A 16 -6.78 4.04 7.86
CA ARG A 16 -7.87 5.01 7.70
C ARG A 16 -9.08 4.42 6.97
N LYS A 17 -8.85 3.71 5.86
CA LYS A 17 -9.95 3.13 5.06
C LYS A 17 -10.60 1.93 5.74
N ILE A 18 -9.83 1.12 6.46
CA ILE A 18 -10.36 0.05 7.32
C ILE A 18 -11.21 0.63 8.43
N ALA A 19 -10.71 1.66 9.14
CA ALA A 19 -11.43 2.34 10.21
C ALA A 19 -12.71 3.01 9.72
N SER A 20 -12.70 3.56 8.49
CA SER A 20 -13.89 4.11 7.84
C SER A 20 -14.87 3.04 7.34
N GLY A 21 -14.49 1.77 7.31
CA GLY A 21 -15.29 0.67 6.76
C GLY A 21 -15.42 0.70 5.23
N GLU A 22 -14.65 1.54 4.53
CA GLU A 22 -14.65 1.62 3.07
C GLU A 22 -14.04 0.35 2.44
N ILE A 23 -13.06 -0.24 3.14
CA ILE A 23 -12.33 -1.42 2.69
C ILE A 23 -12.28 -2.46 3.81
N SER A 24 -11.87 -3.68 3.46
CA SER A 24 -11.58 -4.75 4.42
C SER A 24 -10.36 -5.53 3.94
N PHE A 25 -9.61 -6.12 4.86
CA PHE A 25 -8.43 -6.93 4.51
C PHE A 25 -8.74 -8.03 3.49
N SER A 26 -9.90 -8.69 3.63
CA SER A 26 -10.36 -9.70 2.66
C SER A 26 -10.59 -9.14 1.26
N ARG A 27 -10.93 -7.84 1.15
CA ARG A 27 -11.18 -7.17 -0.13
C ARG A 27 -9.87 -6.81 -0.83
N LEU A 28 -8.81 -6.46 -0.08
CA LEU A 28 -7.47 -6.20 -0.63
C LEU A 28 -6.94 -7.38 -1.46
N ASN A 29 -7.36 -8.62 -1.12
CA ASN A 29 -6.84 -9.84 -1.73
C ASN A 29 -5.29 -9.86 -1.77
N MET A 30 -4.71 -9.35 -0.69
CA MET A 30 -3.28 -9.28 -0.44
C MET A 30 -2.88 -10.47 0.42
N LYS A 31 -1.71 -11.06 0.15
CA LYS A 31 -1.21 -12.15 0.98
C LYS A 31 -0.82 -11.60 2.35
N LYS A 32 -1.19 -12.33 3.40
CA LYS A 32 -0.82 -11.99 4.78
C LYS A 32 0.71 -11.91 4.96
N GLU A 33 1.45 -12.73 4.24
CA GLU A 33 2.92 -12.72 4.23
C GLU A 33 3.49 -11.40 3.68
N ASP A 34 2.96 -10.92 2.55
CA ASP A 34 3.33 -9.62 1.97
C ASP A 34 3.00 -8.47 2.92
N PHE A 35 1.84 -8.54 3.57
CA PHE A 35 1.42 -7.51 4.53
C PHE A 35 2.31 -7.52 5.77
N THR A 36 2.64 -8.71 6.27
CA THR A 36 3.55 -8.87 7.41
C THR A 36 4.93 -8.34 7.06
N ARG A 37 5.44 -8.66 5.87
CA ARG A 37 6.70 -8.11 5.36
C ARG A 37 6.66 -6.60 5.26
N LEU A 38 5.58 -6.00 4.76
CA LEU A 38 5.41 -4.55 4.75
C LEU A 38 5.50 -3.91 6.14
N CYS A 39 5.02 -4.60 7.18
CA CYS A 39 5.11 -4.12 8.56
C CYS A 39 6.49 -4.34 9.21
N THR A 40 7.23 -5.39 8.82
CA THR A 40 8.46 -5.81 9.50
C THR A 40 9.73 -5.48 8.73
N ASP A 41 9.64 -5.41 7.41
CA ASP A 41 10.76 -5.22 6.49
C ASP A 41 10.68 -3.81 5.90
N THR A 42 11.58 -2.95 6.37
CA THR A 42 11.64 -1.54 5.98
C THR A 42 12.33 -1.30 4.63
N ASP A 43 12.80 -2.35 3.97
CA ASP A 43 13.33 -2.30 2.60
C ASP A 43 12.39 -2.96 1.58
N TYR A 44 11.34 -3.63 2.05
CA TYR A 44 10.36 -4.28 1.20
C TYR A 44 9.38 -3.29 0.57
N VAL A 45 9.30 -3.33 -0.76
CA VAL A 45 8.38 -2.55 -1.57
C VAL A 45 7.61 -3.48 -2.48
N LEU A 46 6.30 -3.28 -2.56
CA LEU A 46 5.47 -4.04 -3.48
C LEU A 46 5.81 -3.67 -4.93
N PRO A 47 5.69 -4.62 -5.87
CA PRO A 47 5.81 -4.29 -7.28
C PRO A 47 4.71 -3.31 -7.69
N GLU A 48 5.02 -2.45 -8.66
CA GLU A 48 4.11 -1.42 -9.18
C GLU A 48 2.72 -1.98 -9.53
N GLU A 49 2.67 -3.15 -10.17
CA GLU A 49 1.43 -3.83 -10.53
C GLU A 49 0.54 -4.15 -9.32
N GLU A 50 1.14 -4.62 -8.22
CA GLU A 50 0.39 -4.89 -6.98
C GLU A 50 -0.06 -3.60 -6.32
N ILE A 51 0.72 -2.52 -6.40
CA ILE A 51 0.33 -1.22 -5.85
C ILE A 51 -0.83 -0.63 -6.62
N GLN A 52 -0.78 -0.65 -7.95
CA GLN A 52 -1.91 -0.18 -8.77
C GLN A 52 -3.17 -0.99 -8.45
N ARG A 53 -3.05 -2.31 -8.33
CA ARG A 53 -4.15 -3.18 -7.93
C ARG A 53 -4.70 -2.81 -6.55
N LEU A 54 -3.83 -2.60 -5.57
CA LEU A 54 -4.22 -2.19 -4.22
C LEU A 54 -4.89 -0.82 -4.22
N CYS A 55 -4.37 0.15 -4.99
CA CYS A 55 -4.96 1.47 -5.14
C CYS A 55 -6.39 1.38 -5.71
N GLN A 56 -6.59 0.55 -6.73
CA GLN A 56 -7.90 0.30 -7.33
C GLN A 56 -8.88 -0.33 -6.33
N VAL A 57 -8.44 -1.36 -5.60
CA VAL A 57 -9.26 -2.07 -4.61
C VAL A 57 -9.60 -1.18 -3.42
N MET A 58 -8.64 -0.37 -2.99
CA MET A 58 -8.82 0.58 -1.91
C MET A 58 -9.57 1.83 -2.36
N ALA A 59 -9.87 1.99 -3.65
CA ALA A 59 -10.46 3.19 -4.24
C ALA A 59 -9.69 4.46 -3.84
N LEU A 60 -8.36 4.41 -3.95
CA LEU A 60 -7.51 5.57 -3.66
C LEU A 60 -7.70 6.66 -4.70
N THR A 61 -7.50 7.91 -4.31
CA THR A 61 -7.47 9.00 -5.28
C THR A 61 -6.23 8.90 -6.17
N GLU A 62 -6.24 9.63 -7.28
CA GLU A 62 -5.09 9.73 -8.18
C GLU A 62 -3.85 10.23 -7.42
N GLU A 63 -4.00 11.23 -6.56
CA GLU A 63 -2.93 11.77 -5.70
C GLU A 63 -2.35 10.73 -4.72
N GLU A 64 -3.20 9.94 -4.06
CA GLU A 64 -2.75 8.88 -3.15
C GLU A 64 -2.02 7.76 -3.91
N THR A 65 -2.51 7.46 -5.10
CA THR A 65 -1.93 6.45 -5.99
C THR A 65 -0.57 6.91 -6.50
N GLU A 66 -0.44 8.15 -6.98
CA GLU A 66 0.82 8.76 -7.39
C GLU A 66 1.81 8.85 -6.22
N LEU A 67 1.34 9.15 -5.02
CA LEU A 67 2.19 9.15 -3.82
C LEU A 67 2.80 7.77 -3.56
N LEU A 68 1.99 6.71 -3.60
CA LEU A 68 2.46 5.34 -3.42
C LEU A 68 3.40 4.89 -4.54
N LEU A 69 3.06 5.22 -5.79
CA LEU A 69 3.86 4.92 -6.98
C LEU A 69 5.17 5.70 -7.03
N SER A 70 5.23 6.91 -6.45
CA SER A 70 6.45 7.71 -6.34
C SER A 70 7.53 7.00 -5.51
N PHE A 71 7.14 6.09 -4.62
CA PHE A 71 8.09 5.28 -3.86
C PHE A 71 8.56 4.03 -4.63
N THR A 72 7.88 3.65 -5.72
CA THR A 72 8.18 2.44 -6.51
C THR A 72 8.75 2.75 -7.89
N GLY A 73 8.59 3.99 -8.34
CA GLY A 73 9.23 4.56 -9.52
C GLY A 73 10.73 4.72 -9.33
N LYS A 74 11.45 4.16 -10.31
CA LYS A 74 12.90 4.23 -10.52
C LYS A 74 13.42 5.68 -10.50
N GLU A 75 14.66 5.84 -10.06
CA GLU A 75 15.53 6.95 -10.50
C GLU A 75 15.57 7.06 -12.02
#